data_AF-A0A1V4QFB0-F1
#
_entry.id   AF-A0A1V4QFB0-F1
#
_cell.length_a   1.000
_cell.length_b   1.000
_cell.length_c   1.000
_cell.angle_alpha   90.00
_cell.angle_beta   90.00
_cell.angle_gamma   90.00
#
_symmetry.space_group_name_H-M   'P 1'
#
loop_
_entity.id
_entity.type
_entity.pdbx_description
1 polymer ?
#
loop_
_entity_poly.entity_id
_entity_poly.type
_entity_poly.pdbx_seq_one_letter_code
_entity_poly.pdbx_strand_id
1 'polypeptide(L)'
;MLKLKRHLILTGIVIFMLGCGGPPEKASVKKPKAKFDPYARLTETEVKQFIKGFPIFIKEAKKHGKAMEKWGGTKNIFGVAGAYSEYIGRYKEMEATIKAKTGIGIEELFSAYFKVMMAFSALSVQRGMPQYDEVIANIEKQLKTPGLSKERKELLAQQLKMAKETKANVDTLFQKVPPENIQVVQKYEDEIKSVMKKLE
;
A
#
# COMPACT_ATOMS: atom_id res chain seq x y z
N MET A 1 12.61 13.52 -11.75
CA MET A 1 12.20 14.13 -10.47
C MET A 1 10.68 14.37 -10.31
N LEU A 2 9.87 14.45 -11.39
CA LEU A 2 8.40 14.63 -11.25
C LEU A 2 7.63 13.41 -10.72
N LYS A 3 8.12 12.18 -10.96
CA LYS A 3 7.44 10.93 -10.57
C LYS A 3 7.44 10.68 -9.05
N LEU A 4 8.49 11.13 -8.34
CA LEU A 4 8.62 10.96 -6.88
C LEU A 4 7.61 11.83 -6.10
N LYS A 5 7.26 13.01 -6.63
CA LYS A 5 6.28 13.93 -6.01
C LYS A 5 4.84 13.40 -6.08
N ARG A 6 4.48 12.65 -7.13
CA ARG A 6 3.12 12.07 -7.27
C ARG A 6 2.86 10.93 -6.29
N HIS A 7 3.86 10.10 -6.01
CA HIS A 7 3.74 9.06 -4.99
C HIS A 7 3.63 9.66 -3.59
N LEU A 8 4.38 10.72 -3.26
CA LEU A 8 4.26 11.40 -1.96
C LEU A 8 2.87 12.03 -1.71
N ILE A 9 2.20 12.54 -2.75
CA ILE A 9 0.84 13.11 -2.63
C ILE A 9 -0.21 12.01 -2.44
N LEU A 10 -0.10 10.89 -3.15
CA LEU A 10 -1.00 9.73 -2.98
C LEU A 10 -0.79 9.05 -1.62
N THR A 11 0.46 8.88 -1.18
CA THR A 11 0.78 8.34 0.15
C THR A 11 0.36 9.29 1.27
N GLY A 12 0.46 10.61 1.08
CA GLY A 12 -0.01 11.62 2.04
C GLY A 12 -1.52 11.60 2.27
N ILE A 13 -2.33 11.38 1.22
CA ILE A 13 -3.79 11.26 1.33
C ILE A 13 -4.18 9.95 2.06
N VAL A 14 -3.46 8.85 1.81
CA VAL A 14 -3.71 7.56 2.48
C VAL A 14 -3.29 7.58 3.95
N ILE A 15 -2.21 8.27 4.30
CA ILE A 15 -1.77 8.46 5.70
C ILE A 15 -2.71 9.39 6.48
N PHE A 16 -3.25 10.44 5.84
CA PHE A 16 -4.18 11.37 6.50
C PHE A 16 -5.56 10.73 6.76
N MET A 17 -6.03 9.85 5.87
CA MET A 17 -7.28 9.09 6.07
C MET A 17 -7.19 8.06 7.21
N LEU A 18 -6.00 7.54 7.50
CA LEU A 18 -5.75 6.66 8.66
C LEU A 18 -5.52 7.45 9.97
N GLY A 19 -5.29 8.77 9.89
CA GLY A 19 -4.82 9.59 11.00
C GLY A 19 -5.81 10.60 11.60
N CYS A 20 -6.95 10.87 10.98
CA CYS A 20 -7.92 11.83 11.52
C CYS A 20 -8.99 11.16 12.39
N GLY A 21 -8.64 10.94 13.66
CA GLY A 21 -9.63 10.99 14.74
C GLY A 21 -10.20 12.40 14.80
N GLY A 22 -11.43 12.58 14.31
CA GLY A 22 -12.18 13.82 14.51
C GLY A 22 -12.37 14.12 16.00
N PRO A 23 -12.55 15.39 16.38
CA PRO A 23 -12.78 15.78 17.77
C PRO A 23 -14.01 15.05 18.34
N PRO A 24 -14.02 14.73 19.65
CA PRO A 24 -14.97 13.80 20.23
C PRO A 24 -16.39 14.39 20.22
N GLU A 25 -17.23 13.94 19.31
CA GLU A 25 -18.66 14.18 19.36
C GLU A 25 -19.27 13.25 20.41
N LYS A 26 -20.00 13.84 21.34
CA LYS A 26 -20.57 13.19 22.52
C LYS A 26 -21.52 12.05 22.11
N ALA A 27 -21.28 10.89 22.69
CA ALA A 27 -22.20 9.78 22.93
C ALA A 27 -23.25 9.46 21.84
N SER A 28 -22.96 8.50 20.96
CA SER A 28 -23.89 7.40 20.70
C SER A 28 -23.23 6.23 19.96
N VAL A 29 -23.50 5.02 20.48
CA VAL A 29 -23.25 3.68 19.92
C VAL A 29 -21.78 3.29 19.67
N LYS A 30 -21.24 2.46 20.58
CA LYS A 30 -20.08 1.60 20.33
C LYS A 30 -20.37 0.72 19.10
N LYS A 31 -20.01 1.16 17.90
CA LYS A 31 -19.67 0.24 16.81
C LYS A 31 -18.32 -0.37 17.16
N PRO A 32 -18.15 -1.70 17.17
CA PRO A 32 -16.82 -2.26 17.22
C PRO A 32 -16.13 -1.79 15.95
N LYS A 33 -15.22 -0.81 16.07
CA LYS A 33 -14.22 -0.55 15.04
C LYS A 33 -13.43 -1.84 14.96
N ALA A 34 -13.79 -2.74 14.05
CA ALA A 34 -12.88 -3.79 13.64
C ALA A 34 -11.57 -3.06 13.31
N LYS A 35 -10.55 -3.25 14.15
CA LYS A 35 -9.24 -2.66 13.88
C LYS A 35 -8.86 -3.16 12.50
N PHE A 36 -8.67 -2.22 11.58
CA PHE A 36 -8.18 -2.56 10.25
C PHE A 36 -6.93 -3.43 10.42
N ASP A 37 -7.02 -4.67 9.94
CA ASP A 37 -5.95 -5.66 10.01
C ASP A 37 -5.62 -6.11 8.58
N PRO A 38 -4.46 -5.71 8.04
CA PRO A 38 -4.05 -6.07 6.68
C PRO A 38 -3.69 -7.56 6.54
N TYR A 39 -3.54 -8.29 7.65
CA TYR A 39 -3.28 -9.73 7.69
C TYR A 39 -4.55 -10.56 7.87
N ALA A 40 -5.70 -9.93 8.11
CA ALA A 40 -6.96 -10.65 8.23
C ALA A 40 -7.30 -11.39 6.93
N ARG A 41 -8.16 -12.41 7.04
CA ARG A 41 -8.62 -13.21 5.90
C ARG A 41 -9.13 -12.31 4.77
N LEU A 42 -8.66 -12.60 3.56
CA LEU A 42 -9.04 -11.97 2.31
C LEU A 42 -10.03 -12.89 1.59
N THR A 43 -11.17 -12.34 1.21
CA THR A 43 -12.22 -13.05 0.47
C THR A 43 -12.16 -12.75 -1.03
N GLU A 44 -12.70 -13.64 -1.86
CA GLU A 44 -12.83 -13.37 -3.30
C GLU A 44 -13.67 -12.12 -3.59
N THR A 45 -14.68 -11.86 -2.76
CA THR A 45 -15.53 -10.68 -2.86
C THR A 45 -14.71 -9.40 -2.67
N GLU A 46 -13.84 -9.35 -1.65
CA GLU A 46 -12.94 -8.22 -1.41
C GLU A 46 -11.96 -8.02 -2.58
N VAL A 47 -11.43 -9.10 -3.16
CA VAL A 47 -10.56 -8.98 -4.35
C VAL A 47 -11.32 -8.41 -5.55
N LYS A 48 -12.54 -8.89 -5.83
CA LYS A 48 -13.38 -8.34 -6.91
C LYS A 48 -13.76 -6.88 -6.66
N GLN A 49 -14.03 -6.53 -5.41
CA GLN A 49 -14.30 -5.16 -4.98
C GLN A 49 -13.09 -4.26 -5.23
N PHE A 50 -11.87 -4.71 -4.90
CA PHE A 50 -10.64 -4.01 -5.24
C PHE A 50 -10.51 -3.84 -6.76
N ILE A 51 -10.63 -4.91 -7.54
CA ILE A 51 -10.44 -4.90 -9.00
C ILE A 51 -11.40 -3.90 -9.67
N LYS A 52 -12.66 -3.87 -9.25
CA LYS A 52 -13.69 -2.99 -9.82
C LYS A 52 -13.61 -1.57 -9.25
N GLY A 53 -13.47 -1.44 -7.93
CA GLY A 53 -13.65 -0.19 -7.22
C GLY A 53 -12.42 0.69 -7.20
N PHE A 54 -11.22 0.11 -7.11
CA PHE A 54 -10.00 0.89 -6.96
C PHE A 54 -9.67 1.77 -8.18
N PRO A 55 -9.86 1.32 -9.44
CA PRO A 55 -9.72 2.20 -10.60
C PRO A 55 -10.67 3.40 -10.59
N ILE A 56 -11.89 3.21 -10.10
CA ILE A 56 -12.90 4.26 -9.99
C ILE A 56 -12.47 5.26 -8.90
N PHE A 57 -12.04 4.76 -7.75
CA PHE A 57 -11.50 5.58 -6.67
C PHE A 57 -10.36 6.47 -7.16
N ILE A 58 -9.40 5.91 -7.90
CA ILE A 58 -8.26 6.68 -8.41
C ILE A 58 -8.69 7.74 -9.42
N LYS A 59 -9.69 7.45 -10.26
CA LYS A 59 -10.24 8.42 -11.22
C LYS A 59 -10.88 9.60 -10.49
N GLU A 60 -11.71 9.33 -9.48
CA GLU A 60 -12.36 10.37 -8.68
C GLU A 60 -11.32 11.13 -7.84
N ALA A 61 -10.40 10.44 -7.16
CA ALA A 61 -9.32 11.05 -6.39
C ALA A 61 -8.45 11.99 -7.24
N LYS A 62 -8.12 11.62 -8.49
CA LYS A 62 -7.41 12.50 -9.43
C LYS A 62 -8.24 13.74 -9.81
N LYS A 63 -9.55 13.60 -10.00
CA LYS A 63 -10.47 14.71 -10.31
C LYS A 63 -10.53 15.70 -9.14
N HIS A 64 -10.74 15.20 -7.92
CA HIS A 64 -10.82 16.02 -6.72
C HIS A 64 -9.44 16.59 -6.30
N GLY A 65 -8.36 15.81 -6.44
CA GLY A 65 -6.99 16.24 -6.14
C GLY A 65 -6.49 17.38 -7.02
N LYS A 66 -6.75 17.35 -8.34
CA LYS A 66 -6.46 18.47 -9.24
C LYS A 66 -7.23 19.75 -8.88
N ALA A 67 -8.41 19.61 -8.27
CA ALA A 67 -9.15 20.77 -7.79
C ALA A 67 -8.49 21.38 -6.54
N MET A 68 -7.91 20.54 -5.67
CA MET A 68 -7.18 20.98 -4.46
C MET A 68 -5.80 21.58 -4.77
N GLU A 69 -5.09 21.11 -5.81
CA GLU A 69 -3.82 21.70 -6.26
C GLU A 69 -3.97 23.18 -6.66
N LYS A 70 -5.15 23.57 -7.16
CA LYS A 70 -5.45 24.97 -7.50
C LYS A 70 -5.64 25.87 -6.27
N TRP A 71 -5.70 25.32 -5.07
CA TRP A 71 -6.10 26.02 -3.85
C TRP A 71 -4.98 26.21 -2.83
N GLY A 72 -3.77 25.69 -3.08
CA GLY A 72 -2.62 25.76 -2.18
C GLY A 72 -2.02 27.16 -1.94
N GLY A 73 -2.81 28.24 -2.08
CA GLY A 73 -2.37 29.63 -1.98
C GLY A 73 -2.79 30.38 -0.71
N THR A 74 -3.55 29.79 0.21
CA THR A 74 -4.14 30.52 1.34
C THR A 74 -3.32 30.39 2.63
N LYS A 75 -2.75 31.52 3.11
CA LYS A 75 -1.86 31.61 4.30
C LYS A 75 -2.57 31.94 5.63
N ASN A 76 -3.89 31.84 5.75
CA ASN A 76 -4.62 32.20 6.99
C ASN A 76 -5.55 31.08 7.51
N ILE A 77 -5.81 31.09 8.82
CA ILE A 77 -6.60 30.07 9.54
C ILE A 77 -8.03 29.92 9.00
N PHE A 78 -8.66 31.01 8.57
CA PHE A 78 -9.98 30.97 7.94
C PHE A 78 -9.95 30.30 6.55
N GLY A 79 -8.88 30.50 5.78
CA GLY A 79 -8.63 29.79 4.54
C GLY A 79 -8.38 28.29 4.75
N VAL A 80 -7.77 27.92 5.88
CA VAL A 80 -7.61 26.50 6.27
C VAL A 80 -8.96 25.85 6.60
N ALA A 81 -9.85 26.55 7.32
CA ALA A 81 -11.18 26.04 7.64
C ALA A 81 -12.08 25.89 6.39
N GLY A 82 -12.04 26.86 5.47
CA GLY A 82 -12.71 26.76 4.17
C GLY A 82 -12.19 25.59 3.33
N ALA A 83 -10.87 25.48 3.19
CA ALA A 83 -10.23 24.37 2.49
C ALA A 83 -10.56 23.00 3.11
N TYR A 84 -10.72 22.93 4.43
CA TYR A 84 -11.13 21.71 5.14
C TYR A 84 -12.61 21.34 4.90
N SER A 85 -13.53 22.30 4.96
CA SER A 85 -14.95 22.08 4.67
C SER A 85 -15.15 21.59 3.23
N GLU A 86 -14.45 22.21 2.30
CA GLU A 86 -14.50 21.83 0.89
C GLU A 86 -13.79 20.49 0.61
N TYR A 87 -12.72 20.17 1.33
CA TYR A 87 -12.13 18.82 1.33
C TYR A 87 -13.13 17.77 1.80
N ILE A 88 -13.85 18.01 2.90
CA ILE A 88 -14.90 17.12 3.40
C ILE A 88 -16.02 16.97 2.37
N GLY A 89 -16.47 18.06 1.75
CA GLY A 89 -17.50 18.03 0.71
C GLY A 89 -17.08 17.12 -0.45
N ARG A 90 -15.87 17.31 -0.97
CA ARG A 90 -15.30 16.49 -2.04
C ARG A 90 -15.11 15.03 -1.62
N TYR A 91 -14.71 14.78 -0.37
CA TYR A 91 -14.64 13.41 0.17
C TYR A 91 -16.01 12.74 0.19
N LYS A 92 -17.07 13.44 0.64
CA LYS A 92 -18.44 12.92 0.61
C LYS A 92 -18.95 12.66 -0.80
N GLU A 93 -18.64 13.53 -1.76
CA GLU A 93 -18.96 13.32 -3.18
C GLU A 93 -18.25 12.09 -3.75
N MET A 94 -16.97 11.92 -3.42
CA MET A 94 -16.18 10.76 -3.82
C MET A 94 -16.74 9.49 -3.19
N GLU A 95 -17.03 9.49 -1.88
CA GLU A 95 -17.67 8.39 -1.15
C GLU A 95 -18.99 8.00 -1.80
N ALA A 96 -19.89 8.96 -2.07
CA ALA A 96 -21.17 8.72 -2.70
C ALA A 96 -21.00 8.12 -4.11
N THR A 97 -20.05 8.63 -4.89
CA THR A 97 -19.78 8.15 -6.25
C THR A 97 -19.23 6.72 -6.24
N ILE A 98 -18.32 6.41 -5.30
CA ILE A 98 -17.76 5.07 -5.15
C ILE A 98 -18.85 4.11 -4.73
N LYS A 99 -19.60 4.43 -3.67
CA LYS A 99 -20.70 3.61 -3.18
C LYS A 99 -21.76 3.35 -4.25
N ALA A 100 -22.11 4.36 -5.05
CA ALA A 100 -23.06 4.18 -6.16
C ALA A 100 -22.55 3.25 -7.26
N LYS A 101 -21.25 3.23 -7.56
CA LYS A 101 -20.67 2.44 -8.67
C LYS A 101 -20.19 1.05 -8.24
N THR A 102 -19.85 0.87 -6.97
CA THR A 102 -19.21 -0.35 -6.46
C THR A 102 -20.08 -1.09 -5.45
N GLY A 103 -21.08 -0.44 -4.86
CA GLY A 103 -21.89 -0.98 -3.76
C GLY A 103 -21.21 -0.92 -2.39
N ILE A 104 -19.98 -0.40 -2.31
CA ILE A 104 -19.17 -0.33 -1.08
C ILE A 104 -18.60 1.07 -0.85
N GLY A 105 -18.33 1.41 0.40
CA GLY A 105 -17.69 2.68 0.77
C GLY A 105 -16.18 2.70 0.54
N ILE A 106 -15.58 3.88 0.66
CA ILE A 106 -14.12 4.08 0.55
C ILE A 106 -13.38 3.28 1.62
N GLU A 107 -13.87 3.23 2.87
CA GLU A 107 -13.23 2.49 3.96
C GLU A 107 -13.12 0.99 3.65
N GLU A 108 -14.20 0.39 3.16
CA GLU A 108 -14.25 -1.03 2.75
C GLU A 108 -13.32 -1.28 1.56
N LEU A 109 -13.28 -0.35 0.60
CA LEU A 109 -12.39 -0.42 -0.55
C LEU A 109 -10.91 -0.37 -0.12
N PHE A 110 -10.56 0.47 0.85
CA PHE A 110 -9.20 0.54 1.39
C PHE A 110 -8.83 -0.70 2.19
N SER A 111 -9.78 -1.23 2.98
CA SER A 111 -9.59 -2.49 3.68
C SER A 111 -9.23 -3.62 2.69
N ALA A 112 -10.02 -3.76 1.62
CA ALA A 112 -9.76 -4.72 0.56
C ALA A 112 -8.42 -4.45 -0.15
N TYR A 113 -8.13 -3.18 -0.49
CA TYR A 113 -6.86 -2.78 -1.11
C TYR A 113 -5.66 -3.26 -0.30
N PHE A 114 -5.59 -2.94 1.00
CA PHE A 114 -4.40 -3.27 1.78
C PHE A 114 -4.22 -4.78 1.94
N LYS A 115 -5.29 -5.55 2.16
CA LYS A 115 -5.22 -7.01 2.21
C LYS A 115 -4.74 -7.59 0.88
N VAL A 116 -5.27 -7.11 -0.25
CA VAL A 116 -4.83 -7.51 -1.59
C VAL A 116 -3.36 -7.20 -1.78
N MET A 117 -2.91 -5.99 -1.45
CA MET A 117 -1.52 -5.57 -1.61
C MET A 117 -0.56 -6.37 -0.73
N MET A 118 -0.92 -6.66 0.52
CA MET A 118 -0.11 -7.51 1.39
C MET A 118 -0.01 -8.94 0.85
N ALA A 119 -1.14 -9.53 0.46
CA ALA A 119 -1.17 -10.89 -0.09
C ALA A 119 -0.42 -11.00 -1.42
N PHE A 120 -0.58 -10.02 -2.30
CA PHE A 120 0.08 -9.98 -3.60
C PHE A 120 1.60 -9.74 -3.46
N SER A 121 2.00 -8.92 -2.49
CA SER A 121 3.42 -8.73 -2.15
C SER A 121 4.03 -10.00 -1.56
N ALA A 122 3.31 -10.71 -0.68
CA ALA A 122 3.73 -11.99 -0.15
C ALA A 122 3.91 -13.04 -1.27
N LEU A 123 2.99 -13.11 -2.23
CA LEU A 123 3.12 -13.97 -3.42
C LEU A 123 4.39 -13.65 -4.22
N SER A 124 4.66 -12.36 -4.45
CA SER A 124 5.85 -11.92 -5.19
C SER A 124 7.14 -12.26 -4.44
N VAL A 125 7.14 -12.08 -3.12
CA VAL A 125 8.26 -12.44 -2.24
C VAL A 125 8.50 -13.95 -2.25
N GLN A 126 7.46 -14.77 -2.13
CA GLN A 126 7.60 -16.23 -2.20
C GLN A 126 8.27 -16.70 -3.49
N ARG A 127 7.96 -16.04 -4.61
CA ARG A 127 8.60 -16.32 -5.91
C ARG A 127 10.01 -15.77 -6.03
N GLY A 128 10.30 -14.65 -5.37
CA GLY A 128 11.62 -14.00 -5.38
C GLY A 128 12.61 -14.53 -4.34
N MET A 129 12.13 -15.21 -3.29
CA MET A 129 12.98 -15.71 -2.21
C MET A 129 14.11 -16.64 -2.68
N PRO A 130 13.90 -17.55 -3.66
CA PRO A 130 14.98 -18.35 -4.21
C PRO A 130 16.13 -17.52 -4.81
N GLN A 131 15.84 -16.34 -5.40
CA GLN A 131 16.87 -15.45 -5.93
C GLN A 131 17.73 -14.84 -4.83
N TYR A 132 17.14 -14.54 -3.67
CA TYR A 132 17.91 -14.11 -2.49
C TYR A 132 18.84 -15.22 -2.00
N ASP A 133 18.39 -16.47 -2.01
CA ASP A 133 19.21 -17.63 -1.64
C ASP A 133 20.38 -17.83 -2.60
N GLU A 134 20.14 -17.70 -3.91
CA GLU A 134 21.21 -17.73 -4.93
C GLU A 134 22.24 -16.61 -4.75
N VAL A 135 21.79 -15.38 -4.49
CA VAL A 135 22.68 -14.23 -4.24
C VAL A 135 23.54 -14.47 -3.00
N ILE A 136 22.94 -14.92 -1.90
CA ILE A 136 23.66 -15.25 -0.66
C ILE A 136 24.71 -16.34 -0.93
N ALA A 137 24.31 -17.44 -1.57
CA ALA A 137 25.21 -18.54 -1.88
C ALA A 137 26.38 -18.13 -2.79
N ASN A 138 26.13 -17.26 -3.78
CA ASN A 138 27.17 -16.73 -4.66
C ASN A 138 28.17 -15.85 -3.90
N ILE A 139 27.70 -14.96 -3.02
CA ILE A 139 28.59 -14.12 -2.20
C ILE A 139 29.43 -15.00 -1.25
N GLU A 140 28.82 -16.00 -0.62
CA GLU A 140 29.53 -16.96 0.24
C GLU A 140 30.59 -17.76 -0.52
N LYS A 141 30.29 -18.16 -1.76
CA LYS A 141 31.27 -18.81 -2.64
C LYS A 141 32.42 -17.87 -2.99
N GLN A 142 32.14 -16.62 -3.34
CA GLN A 142 33.16 -15.62 -3.65
C GLN A 142 34.08 -15.36 -2.46
N LEU A 143 33.54 -15.27 -1.23
CA LEU A 143 34.33 -15.09 -0.01
C LEU A 143 35.33 -16.22 0.26
N LYS A 144 35.06 -17.43 -0.25
CA LYS A 144 35.97 -18.59 -0.15
C LYS A 144 37.09 -18.58 -1.20
N THR A 145 37.04 -17.67 -2.18
CA THR A 145 38.05 -17.59 -3.24
C THR A 145 39.41 -17.15 -2.65
N PRO A 146 40.48 -17.94 -2.86
CA PRO A 146 41.80 -17.57 -2.40
C PRO A 146 42.31 -16.31 -3.14
N GLY A 147 43.15 -15.51 -2.47
CA GLY A 147 43.77 -14.33 -3.09
C GLY A 147 42.90 -13.07 -3.16
N LEU A 148 41.69 -13.06 -2.58
CA LEU A 148 40.90 -11.82 -2.48
C LEU A 148 41.61 -10.75 -1.63
N SER A 149 41.61 -9.51 -2.11
CA SER A 149 42.09 -8.35 -1.35
C SER A 149 41.24 -8.13 -0.08
N LYS A 150 41.82 -7.50 0.93
CA LYS A 150 41.14 -7.20 2.20
C LYS A 150 39.88 -6.34 1.96
N GLU A 151 40.00 -5.29 1.16
CA GLU A 151 38.88 -4.42 0.79
C GLU A 151 37.75 -5.19 0.10
N ARG A 152 38.09 -6.11 -0.82
CA ARG A 152 37.08 -6.91 -1.52
C ARG A 152 36.39 -7.91 -0.58
N LYS A 153 37.12 -8.51 0.36
CA LYS A 153 36.54 -9.38 1.39
C LYS A 153 35.58 -8.61 2.29
N GLU A 154 35.95 -7.42 2.75
CA GLU A 154 35.10 -6.58 3.58
C GLU A 154 33.82 -6.15 2.85
N LEU A 155 33.93 -5.74 1.58
CA LEU A 155 32.78 -5.39 0.75
C LEU A 155 31.82 -6.58 0.59
N LEU A 156 32.34 -7.76 0.26
CA LEU A 156 31.52 -8.97 0.10
C LEU A 156 30.87 -9.40 1.43
N ALA A 157 31.56 -9.26 2.56
CA ALA A 157 30.99 -9.54 3.88
C ALA A 157 29.84 -8.57 4.22
N GLN A 158 29.98 -7.28 3.90
CA GLN A 158 28.91 -6.29 4.07
C GLN A 158 27.71 -6.60 3.17
N GLN A 159 27.94 -6.96 1.92
CA GLN A 159 26.88 -7.36 0.99
C GLN A 159 26.15 -8.62 1.48
N LEU A 160 26.88 -9.62 1.97
CA LEU A 160 26.31 -10.83 2.55
C LEU A 160 25.41 -10.51 3.76
N LYS A 161 25.89 -9.65 4.66
CA LYS A 161 25.13 -9.20 5.83
C LYS A 161 23.84 -8.51 5.40
N MET A 162 23.92 -7.53 4.51
CA MET A 162 22.74 -6.82 3.99
C MET A 162 21.75 -7.76 3.30
N ALA A 163 22.23 -8.72 2.50
CA ALA A 163 21.36 -9.68 1.82
C ALA A 163 20.63 -10.59 2.82
N LYS A 164 21.33 -11.12 3.84
CA LYS A 164 20.73 -11.95 4.90
C LYS A 164 19.72 -11.17 5.75
N GLU A 165 20.06 -9.94 6.15
CA GLU A 165 19.15 -9.06 6.90
C GLU A 165 17.91 -8.70 6.08
N THR A 166 18.08 -8.37 4.79
CA THR A 166 16.96 -8.09 3.89
C THR A 166 16.04 -9.30 3.77
N LYS A 167 16.62 -10.49 3.53
CA LYS A 167 15.86 -11.74 3.44
C LYS A 167 15.05 -11.99 4.71
N ALA A 168 15.70 -11.90 5.88
CA ALA A 168 15.05 -12.15 7.17
C ALA A 168 13.93 -11.14 7.47
N ASN A 169 14.12 -9.86 7.17
CA ASN A 169 13.12 -8.83 7.35
C ASN A 169 11.90 -9.05 6.44
N VAL A 170 12.15 -9.36 5.17
CA VAL A 170 11.10 -9.66 4.19
C VAL A 170 10.31 -10.90 4.61
N ASP A 171 10.99 -11.96 5.00
CA ASP A 171 10.35 -13.20 5.46
C ASP A 171 9.48 -12.93 6.70
N THR A 172 10.02 -12.25 7.71
CA THR A 172 9.29 -11.90 8.95
C THR A 172 8.04 -11.06 8.67
N LEU A 173 8.11 -10.12 7.73
CA LEU A 173 7.00 -9.24 7.37
C LEU A 173 5.85 -10.02 6.73
N PHE A 174 6.16 -10.98 5.86
CA PHE A 174 5.15 -11.69 5.07
C PHE A 174 4.74 -13.05 5.63
N GLN A 175 5.46 -13.60 6.60
CA GLN A 175 5.04 -14.81 7.36
C GLN A 175 3.68 -14.66 8.04
N LYS A 176 3.26 -13.42 8.36
CA LYS A 176 1.96 -13.13 8.97
C LYS A 176 0.79 -13.19 7.98
N VAL A 177 1.07 -13.24 6.67
CA VAL A 177 0.02 -13.30 5.65
C VAL A 177 -0.54 -14.73 5.57
N PRO A 178 -1.85 -14.94 5.78
CA PRO A 178 -2.46 -16.25 5.64
C PRO A 178 -2.22 -16.86 4.25
N PRO A 179 -1.84 -18.15 4.15
CA PRO A 179 -1.64 -18.82 2.86
C PRO A 179 -2.88 -18.76 1.95
N GLU A 180 -4.09 -18.78 2.52
CA GLU A 180 -5.34 -18.66 1.79
C GLU A 180 -5.46 -17.30 1.08
N ASN A 181 -4.95 -16.23 1.69
CA ASN A 181 -4.95 -14.91 1.05
C ASN A 181 -4.07 -14.91 -0.20
N ILE A 182 -2.93 -15.60 -0.15
CA ILE A 182 -1.99 -15.76 -1.28
C ILE A 182 -2.65 -16.54 -2.41
N GLN A 183 -3.36 -17.63 -2.09
CA GLN A 183 -4.10 -18.41 -3.09
C GLN A 183 -5.19 -17.59 -3.78
N VAL A 184 -5.93 -16.78 -3.01
CA VAL A 184 -6.98 -15.92 -3.57
C VAL A 184 -6.37 -14.88 -4.52
N VAL A 185 -5.30 -14.18 -4.15
CA VAL A 185 -4.68 -13.20 -5.08
C VAL A 185 -4.00 -13.86 -6.26
N GLN A 186 -3.49 -15.08 -6.12
CA GLN A 186 -2.91 -15.84 -7.24
C GLN A 186 -3.96 -16.15 -8.30
N LYS A 187 -5.21 -16.45 -7.89
CA LYS A 187 -6.33 -16.70 -8.82
C LYS A 187 -6.68 -15.47 -9.67
N TYR A 188 -6.50 -14.27 -9.14
CA TYR A 188 -6.83 -13.00 -9.80
C TYR A 188 -5.58 -12.18 -10.17
N GLU A 189 -4.44 -12.85 -10.33
CA GLU A 189 -3.13 -12.20 -10.42
C GLU A 189 -3.07 -11.21 -11.60
N ASP A 190 -3.59 -11.60 -12.76
CA ASP A 190 -3.54 -10.79 -13.97
C ASP A 190 -4.48 -9.58 -13.91
N GLU A 191 -5.67 -9.73 -13.33
CA GLU A 191 -6.57 -8.61 -13.10
C GLU A 191 -5.98 -7.62 -12.08
N ILE A 192 -5.39 -8.13 -10.99
CA ILE A 192 -4.71 -7.29 -9.98
C ILE A 192 -3.55 -6.53 -10.64
N LYS A 193 -2.69 -7.20 -11.43
CA LYS A 193 -1.62 -6.54 -12.19
C LYS A 193 -2.16 -5.49 -13.16
N SER A 194 -3.25 -5.78 -13.85
CA SER A 194 -3.90 -4.84 -14.78
C SER A 194 -4.39 -3.59 -14.07
N VAL A 195 -4.96 -3.75 -12.87
CA VAL A 195 -5.36 -2.63 -12.01
C VAL A 195 -4.14 -1.83 -11.57
N MET A 196 -3.08 -2.50 -11.09
CA MET A 196 -1.85 -1.84 -10.64
C MET A 196 -1.15 -1.05 -11.75
N LYS A 197 -1.07 -1.59 -12.97
CA LYS A 197 -0.48 -0.88 -14.12
C LYS A 197 -1.22 0.42 -14.48
N LYS A 198 -2.54 0.48 -14.24
CA LYS A 198 -3.33 1.71 -14.46
C LYS A 198 -3.07 2.79 -13.40
N LEU A 199 -2.34 2.46 -12.33
CA LEU A 199 -1.96 3.39 -11.26
C LEU A 199 -0.68 4.16 -11.58
N GLU A 200 0.18 3.62 -12.44
CA GLU A 200 1.44 4.24 -12.92
C GLU A 200 1.19 5.40 -13.90
#